data_AF-A0A521XE95-F1
#
_entry.id   AF-A0A521XE95-F1
#
_cell.length_a   1.000
_cell.length_b   1.000
_cell.length_c   1.000
_cell.angle_alpha   90.00
_cell.angle_beta   90.00
_cell.angle_gamma   90.00
#
_symmetry.space_group_name_H-M   'P 1'
#
loop_
_entity.id
_entity.type
_entity.pdbx_description
1 polymer ?
#
loop_
_entity_poly.entity_id
_entity_poly.type
_entity_poly.pdbx_seq_one_letter_code
_entity_poly.pdbx_strand_id
1 'polypeptide(L)'
;MLEVEVALAPRPGRRASMTATRTTHLKIEYIAVDDLKPAAYHPRRISEAELGALERSIRELGFADPVIVRRAGLEVIGGHQRVVAAKRLGLAKVPVVLLDVTAKRAKLLSLALNKICGSWDDRRLAQLLSELNAMSDIDLSVSGFAEDETRACLARLNSESLRHKDEDFDIDKAIADARKRSRVRPGEIWALGSHRLLCADATSGAEFRRLQGASSVQLILSDPPYNCDYRPEGAPSGRQRRGGTSG
;
A
#
# COMPACT_ATOMS: atom_id res chain seq x y z
N MET A 1 63.70 -26.95 31.08
CA MET A 1 62.30 -27.24 30.71
C MET A 1 62.07 -26.62 29.35
N LEU A 2 62.04 -27.43 28.31
CA LEU A 2 61.70 -27.01 26.95
C LEU A 2 60.29 -27.53 26.69
N GLU A 3 59.33 -26.62 26.57
CA GLU A 3 57.96 -26.95 26.16
C GLU A 3 57.93 -27.29 24.66
N VAL A 4 57.19 -28.34 24.33
CA VAL A 4 56.94 -28.80 22.97
C VAL A 4 55.59 -28.24 22.53
N GLU A 5 55.61 -27.26 21.63
CA GLU A 5 54.39 -26.70 21.02
C GLU A 5 54.06 -27.47 19.72
N VAL A 6 52.98 -28.24 19.75
CA VAL A 6 52.46 -29.00 18.59
C VAL A 6 51.57 -28.09 17.76
N ALA A 7 52.08 -27.65 16.60
CA ALA A 7 51.31 -26.87 15.64
C ALA A 7 50.26 -27.75 14.92
N LEU A 8 48.98 -27.59 15.27
CA LEU A 8 47.86 -28.14 14.48
C LEU A 8 47.64 -27.31 13.21
N ALA A 9 47.78 -27.94 12.05
CA ALA A 9 47.43 -27.34 10.76
C ALA A 9 45.91 -27.06 10.65
N PRO A 10 45.49 -25.93 10.03
CA PRO A 10 44.08 -25.63 9.84
C PRO A 10 43.43 -26.57 8.80
N ARG A 11 42.28 -27.14 9.14
CA ARG A 11 41.48 -27.98 8.23
C ARG A 11 40.99 -27.15 7.04
N PRO A 12 41.00 -27.68 5.79
CA PRO A 12 40.54 -26.93 4.64
C PRO A 12 39.03 -26.67 4.75
N GLY A 13 38.68 -25.39 4.91
CA GLY A 13 37.31 -24.91 4.90
C GLY A 13 36.62 -25.24 3.57
N ARG A 14 35.45 -25.85 3.68
CA ARG A 14 34.52 -26.13 2.57
C ARG A 14 34.14 -24.79 1.92
N ARG A 15 34.80 -24.41 0.83
CA ARG A 15 34.44 -23.23 0.03
C ARG A 15 32.97 -23.39 -0.40
N ALA A 16 32.10 -22.52 0.09
CA ALA A 16 30.77 -22.36 -0.48
C ALA A 16 30.94 -22.04 -1.97
N SER A 17 30.48 -22.94 -2.83
CA SER A 17 30.42 -22.70 -4.27
C SER A 17 29.41 -21.57 -4.50
N MET A 18 29.92 -20.34 -4.68
CA MET A 18 29.14 -19.25 -5.23
C MET A 18 28.69 -19.67 -6.62
N THR A 19 27.42 -20.03 -6.75
CA THR A 19 26.84 -20.36 -8.05
C THR A 19 26.84 -19.07 -8.87
N ALA A 20 27.72 -18.99 -9.86
CA ALA A 20 27.77 -17.85 -10.77
C ALA A 20 26.39 -17.68 -11.42
N THR A 21 25.82 -16.48 -11.30
CA THR A 21 24.59 -16.10 -11.99
C THR A 21 24.82 -16.30 -13.49
N ARG A 22 24.13 -17.25 -14.12
CA ARG A 22 24.22 -17.46 -15.56
C ARG A 22 23.56 -16.28 -16.27
N THR A 23 24.36 -15.34 -16.76
CA THR A 23 23.90 -14.34 -17.73
C THR A 23 23.65 -15.04 -19.06
N THR A 24 22.39 -15.15 -19.47
CA THR A 24 22.00 -15.73 -20.76
C THR A 24 21.55 -14.61 -21.69
N HIS A 25 22.12 -14.55 -22.89
CA HIS A 25 21.69 -13.61 -23.93
C HIS A 25 20.33 -14.04 -24.48
N LEU A 26 19.29 -13.28 -24.16
CA LEU A 26 17.95 -13.50 -24.70
C LEU A 26 17.88 -12.92 -26.12
N LYS A 27 17.27 -13.68 -27.04
CA LYS A 27 17.00 -13.26 -28.41
C LYS A 27 15.50 -13.17 -28.63
N ILE A 28 15.07 -12.10 -29.30
CA ILE A 28 13.68 -11.90 -29.72
C ILE A 28 13.53 -12.42 -31.15
N GLU A 29 12.52 -13.26 -31.37
CA GLU A 29 12.12 -13.80 -32.67
C GLU A 29 10.62 -13.52 -32.90
N TYR A 30 10.19 -13.34 -34.14
CA TYR A 30 8.78 -13.13 -34.47
C TYR A 30 8.15 -14.41 -34.98
N ILE A 31 7.20 -14.96 -34.22
CA ILE A 31 6.54 -16.25 -34.50
C ILE A 31 5.06 -16.02 -34.79
N ALA A 32 4.47 -16.85 -35.66
CA ALA A 32 3.06 -16.78 -35.95
C ALA A 32 2.24 -17.00 -34.67
N VAL A 33 1.24 -16.15 -34.42
CA VAL A 33 0.48 -16.21 -33.16
C VAL A 33 -0.27 -17.54 -33.01
N ASP A 34 -0.62 -18.17 -34.13
CA ASP A 34 -1.34 -19.45 -34.16
C ASP A 34 -0.47 -20.68 -33.92
N ASP A 35 0.84 -20.56 -34.08
CA ASP A 35 1.79 -21.63 -33.73
C ASP A 35 1.99 -21.73 -32.21
N LEU A 36 1.67 -20.68 -31.46
CA LEU A 36 1.86 -20.62 -30.01
C LEU A 36 0.80 -21.44 -29.28
N LYS A 37 1.25 -22.36 -28.42
CA LYS A 37 0.39 -23.24 -27.64
C LYS A 37 0.18 -22.66 -26.24
N PRO A 38 -1.06 -22.36 -25.83
CA PRO A 38 -1.36 -21.95 -24.46
C PRO A 38 -0.99 -23.08 -23.50
N ALA A 39 -0.41 -22.75 -22.36
CA ALA A 39 -0.18 -23.73 -21.31
C ALA A 39 -1.51 -24.13 -20.66
N ALA A 40 -1.86 -25.42 -20.70
CA ALA A 40 -3.10 -25.95 -20.10
C ALA A 40 -3.20 -25.71 -18.58
N TYR A 41 -2.08 -25.45 -17.92
CA TYR A 41 -1.97 -25.22 -16.48
C TYR A 41 -2.03 -23.74 -16.08
N HIS A 42 -2.24 -22.80 -17.02
CA HIS A 42 -2.20 -21.38 -16.72
C HIS A 42 -3.36 -20.97 -15.79
N PRO A 43 -3.07 -20.52 -14.54
CA PRO A 43 -4.12 -20.32 -13.54
C PRO A 43 -4.78 -18.94 -13.62
N ARG A 44 -4.16 -17.95 -14.29
CA ARG A 44 -4.70 -16.59 -14.36
C ARG A 44 -5.83 -16.48 -15.38
N ARG A 45 -6.94 -15.89 -14.96
CA ARG A 45 -8.00 -15.38 -15.82
C ARG A 45 -7.83 -13.87 -15.97
N ILE A 46 -8.35 -13.32 -17.05
CA ILE A 46 -8.42 -11.89 -17.31
C ILE A 46 -9.88 -11.53 -17.55
N SER A 47 -10.32 -10.38 -17.05
CA SER A 47 -11.65 -9.86 -17.37
C SER A 47 -11.69 -9.28 -18.79
N GLU A 48 -12.88 -9.14 -19.38
CA GLU A 48 -13.03 -8.50 -20.69
C GLU A 48 -12.57 -7.03 -20.68
N ALA A 49 -12.75 -6.32 -19.57
CA ALA A 49 -12.30 -4.93 -19.43
C ALA A 49 -10.77 -4.81 -19.47
N GLU A 50 -10.07 -5.65 -18.69
CA GLU A 50 -8.59 -5.69 -18.68
C GLU A 50 -8.03 -6.17 -20.03
N LEU A 51 -8.69 -7.13 -20.68
CA LEU A 51 -8.29 -7.60 -22.00
C LEU A 51 -8.46 -6.50 -23.06
N GLY A 52 -9.56 -5.75 -23.00
CA GLY A 52 -9.77 -4.58 -23.85
C GLY A 52 -8.73 -3.48 -23.63
N ALA A 53 -8.30 -3.25 -22.38
CA ALA A 53 -7.20 -2.33 -22.09
C ALA A 53 -5.87 -2.81 -22.66
N LEU A 54 -5.58 -4.11 -22.54
CA LEU A 54 -4.39 -4.72 -23.14
C LEU A 54 -4.40 -4.61 -24.67
N GLU A 55 -5.56 -4.78 -25.32
CA GLU A 55 -5.71 -4.60 -26.76
C GLU A 55 -5.47 -3.15 -27.18
N ARG A 56 -5.97 -2.16 -26.42
CA ARG A 56 -5.67 -0.74 -26.67
C ARG A 56 -4.18 -0.46 -26.53
N SER A 57 -3.56 -0.97 -25.46
CA SER A 57 -2.12 -0.85 -25.23
C SER A 57 -1.28 -1.41 -26.36
N ILE A 58 -1.59 -2.62 -26.83
CA ILE A 58 -0.88 -3.21 -27.97
C ILE A 58 -1.09 -2.40 -29.26
N ARG A 59 -2.28 -1.86 -29.49
CA ARG A 59 -2.57 -1.06 -30.70
C ARG A 59 -1.80 0.26 -30.71
N GLU A 60 -1.67 0.90 -29.55
CA GLU A 60 -1.09 2.23 -29.43
C GLU A 60 0.42 2.20 -29.21
N LEU A 61 0.89 1.35 -28.30
CA LEU A 61 2.30 1.27 -27.88
C LEU A 61 3.06 0.12 -28.56
N GLY A 62 2.35 -0.78 -29.25
CA GLY A 62 2.93 -2.00 -29.78
C GLY A 62 3.25 -3.05 -28.71
N PHE A 63 3.99 -4.07 -29.10
CA PHE A 63 4.47 -5.11 -28.18
C PHE A 63 5.75 -4.66 -27.47
N ALA A 64 5.60 -4.00 -26.32
CA ALA A 64 6.73 -3.57 -25.49
C ALA A 64 7.39 -4.72 -24.70
N ASP A 65 6.62 -5.76 -24.36
CA ASP A 65 7.08 -6.96 -23.64
C ASP A 65 6.87 -8.19 -24.55
N PRO A 66 7.92 -8.98 -24.87
CA PRO A 66 7.80 -10.20 -25.69
C PRO A 66 7.19 -11.38 -24.92
N VAL A 67 6.53 -12.29 -25.64
CA VAL A 67 5.97 -13.51 -25.06
C VAL A 67 7.11 -14.48 -24.74
N ILE A 68 7.11 -15.08 -23.56
CA ILE A 68 8.13 -16.06 -23.16
C ILE A 68 7.60 -17.44 -23.50
N VAL A 69 8.33 -18.18 -24.33
CA VAL A 69 7.87 -19.44 -24.90
C VAL A 69 8.95 -20.51 -24.71
N ARG A 70 8.52 -21.73 -24.39
CA ARG A 70 9.39 -22.89 -24.37
C ARG A 70 9.71 -23.30 -25.80
N ARG A 71 10.99 -23.35 -26.18
CA ARG A 71 11.42 -23.72 -27.55
C ARG A 71 10.84 -25.07 -27.96
N ALA A 72 10.97 -26.06 -27.09
CA ALA A 72 10.37 -27.38 -27.32
C ALA A 72 8.84 -27.30 -27.23
N GLY A 73 8.18 -27.36 -28.39
CA GLY A 73 6.73 -27.45 -28.52
C GLY A 73 5.97 -26.11 -28.54
N LEU A 74 6.67 -24.98 -28.53
CA LEU A 74 6.11 -23.62 -28.59
C LEU A 74 5.04 -23.34 -27.51
N GLU A 75 5.24 -23.88 -26.31
CA GLU A 75 4.35 -23.67 -25.17
C GLU A 75 4.61 -22.32 -24.51
N VAL A 76 3.56 -21.51 -24.33
CA VAL A 76 3.65 -20.20 -23.67
C VAL A 76 3.95 -20.37 -22.18
N ILE A 77 5.05 -19.81 -21.71
CA ILE A 77 5.47 -19.78 -20.31
C ILE A 77 4.93 -18.50 -19.63
N GLY A 78 5.02 -17.37 -20.31
CA GLY A 78 4.53 -16.07 -19.83
C GLY A 78 4.04 -15.21 -20.98
N GLY A 79 3.04 -14.36 -20.71
CA GLY A 79 2.40 -13.53 -21.73
C GLY A 79 1.15 -14.15 -22.36
N HIS A 80 0.48 -15.10 -21.69
CA HIS A 80 -0.74 -15.75 -22.21
C HIS A 80 -1.82 -14.75 -22.64
N GLN A 81 -2.08 -13.72 -21.82
CA GLN A 81 -3.09 -12.71 -22.16
C GLN A 81 -2.68 -11.83 -23.35
N ARG A 82 -1.38 -11.58 -23.53
CA ARG A 82 -0.86 -10.89 -24.72
C ARG A 82 -1.09 -11.70 -25.99
N VAL A 83 -0.96 -13.03 -25.93
CA VAL A 83 -1.30 -13.92 -27.05
C VAL A 83 -2.80 -13.86 -27.37
N VAL A 84 -3.66 -13.88 -26.35
CA VAL A 84 -5.12 -13.75 -26.55
C VAL A 84 -5.46 -12.41 -27.20
N ALA A 85 -4.93 -11.30 -26.68
CA ALA A 85 -5.12 -9.97 -27.25
C ALA A 85 -4.61 -9.89 -28.69
N ALA A 86 -3.42 -10.42 -28.98
CA ALA A 86 -2.87 -10.45 -30.33
C ALA A 86 -3.76 -11.20 -31.32
N LYS A 87 -4.35 -12.33 -30.91
CA LYS A 87 -5.31 -13.07 -31.74
C LYS A 87 -6.58 -12.27 -32.00
N ARG A 88 -7.14 -11.62 -30.98
CA ARG A 88 -8.32 -10.75 -31.14
C ARG A 88 -8.06 -9.54 -32.04
N LEU A 89 -6.84 -9.01 -32.00
CA LEU A 89 -6.37 -7.93 -32.87
C LEU A 89 -6.04 -8.40 -34.30
N GLY A 90 -6.05 -9.71 -34.59
CA GLY A 90 -5.72 -10.25 -35.90
C GLY A 90 -4.25 -10.15 -36.28
N LEU A 91 -3.34 -10.08 -35.29
CA LEU A 91 -1.90 -9.99 -35.56
C LEU A 91 -1.35 -11.32 -36.08
N ALA A 92 -0.66 -11.28 -37.22
CA ALA A 92 -0.08 -12.48 -37.81
C ALA A 92 1.09 -13.05 -36.99
N LYS A 93 1.95 -12.17 -36.45
CA LYS A 93 3.15 -12.55 -35.69
C LYS A 93 3.30 -11.71 -34.42
N VAL A 94 3.90 -12.30 -33.39
CA VAL A 94 4.23 -11.62 -32.12
C VAL A 94 5.70 -11.82 -31.75
N PRO A 95 6.33 -10.87 -31.04
CA PRO A 95 7.70 -11.03 -30.56
C PRO A 95 7.75 -12.04 -29.42
N VAL A 96 8.68 -12.98 -29.51
CA VAL A 96 8.83 -14.13 -28.62
C VAL A 96 10.29 -14.28 -28.18
N VAL A 97 10.49 -14.60 -26.91
CA VAL A 97 11.77 -15.12 -26.40
C VAL A 97 11.66 -16.62 -26.20
N LEU A 98 12.48 -17.38 -26.94
CA LEU A 98 12.51 -18.84 -26.89
C LEU A 98 13.49 -19.33 -25.82
N LEU A 99 13.00 -20.10 -24.85
CA LEU A 99 13.79 -20.67 -23.77
C LEU A 99 13.96 -22.19 -23.91
N ASP A 100 15.20 -22.63 -23.79
CA ASP A 100 15.59 -24.04 -23.73
C ASP A 100 15.50 -24.57 -22.29
N VAL A 101 14.27 -24.86 -21.88
CA VAL A 101 13.95 -25.35 -20.53
C VAL A 101 13.11 -26.62 -20.56
N THR A 102 13.23 -27.42 -19.50
CA THR A 102 12.37 -28.60 -19.30
C THR A 102 10.93 -28.15 -19.00
N ALA A 103 9.95 -29.01 -19.29
CA ALA A 103 8.55 -28.72 -18.98
C ALA A 103 8.31 -28.41 -17.49
N LYS A 104 9.03 -29.10 -16.59
CA LYS A 104 8.98 -28.81 -15.14
C LYS A 104 9.48 -27.41 -14.80
N ARG A 105 10.59 -26.98 -15.42
CA ARG A 105 11.13 -25.62 -15.22
C ARG A 105 10.25 -24.55 -15.86
N ALA A 106 9.64 -24.83 -17.02
CA ALA A 106 8.67 -23.94 -17.65
C ALA A 106 7.47 -23.66 -16.73
N LYS A 107 6.89 -24.70 -16.11
CA LYS A 107 5.82 -24.56 -15.12
C LYS A 107 6.21 -23.69 -13.93
N LEU A 108 7.38 -23.99 -13.32
CA LEU A 108 7.90 -23.21 -12.20
C LEU A 108 8.14 -21.74 -12.59
N LEU A 109 8.73 -21.51 -13.76
CA LEU A 109 8.99 -20.17 -14.28
C LEU A 109 7.70 -19.40 -14.54
N SER A 110 6.68 -20.06 -15.08
CA SER A 110 5.35 -19.47 -15.28
C SER A 110 4.75 -18.97 -13.96
N LEU A 111 4.88 -19.74 -12.87
CA LEU A 111 4.45 -19.30 -11.54
C LEU A 111 5.26 -18.10 -11.04
N ALA A 112 6.59 -18.15 -11.19
CA ALA A 112 7.47 -17.06 -10.75
C ALA A 112 7.15 -15.74 -11.45
N LEU A 113 7.00 -15.75 -12.77
CA LEU A 113 6.68 -14.56 -13.58
C LEU A 113 5.32 -13.95 -13.21
N ASN A 114 4.37 -14.75 -12.75
CA ASN A 114 3.06 -14.27 -12.34
C ASN A 114 2.99 -13.82 -10.86
N LYS A 115 3.88 -14.32 -9.99
CA LYS A 115 3.82 -14.02 -8.56
C LYS A 115 4.80 -12.93 -8.12
N ILE A 116 5.98 -12.85 -8.74
CA ILE A 116 7.04 -11.94 -8.34
C ILE A 116 6.91 -10.63 -9.13
N CYS A 117 5.92 -9.82 -8.76
CA CYS A 117 5.63 -8.52 -9.42
C CYS A 117 5.67 -7.31 -8.47
N GLY A 118 5.94 -7.52 -7.18
CA GLY A 118 5.92 -6.45 -6.18
C GLY A 118 4.51 -5.94 -5.86
N SER A 119 4.46 -4.81 -5.16
CA SER A 119 3.26 -4.05 -4.84
C SER A 119 3.46 -2.59 -5.20
N TRP A 120 2.37 -1.86 -5.40
CA TRP A 120 2.42 -0.42 -5.64
C TRP A 120 2.84 0.33 -4.37
N ASP A 121 3.57 1.43 -4.57
CA ASP A 121 3.67 2.52 -3.61
C ASP A 121 2.55 3.50 -3.97
N ASP A 122 1.47 3.50 -3.17
CA ASP A 122 0.24 4.24 -3.47
C ASP A 122 0.50 5.74 -3.71
N ARG A 123 1.43 6.35 -2.97
CA ARG A 123 1.75 7.77 -3.11
C ARG A 123 2.46 8.04 -4.43
N ARG A 124 3.47 7.24 -4.76
CA ARG A 124 4.22 7.40 -6.03
C ARG A 124 3.35 7.08 -7.24
N LEU A 125 2.51 6.04 -7.14
CA LEU A 125 1.57 5.66 -8.19
C LEU A 125 0.63 6.82 -8.49
N ALA A 126 0.00 7.37 -7.46
CA ALA A 126 -0.96 8.44 -7.62
C ALA A 126 -0.29 9.73 -8.16
N GLN A 127 0.97 10.01 -7.80
CA GLN A 127 1.72 11.15 -8.33
C GLN A 127 1.95 11.00 -9.83
N LEU A 128 2.40 9.82 -10.26
CA LEU A 128 2.59 9.52 -11.68
C LEU A 128 1.26 9.58 -12.45
N LEU A 129 0.17 9.03 -11.89
CA LEU A 129 -1.16 9.14 -12.49
C LEU A 129 -1.60 10.59 -12.62
N SER A 130 -1.33 11.44 -11.63
CA SER A 130 -1.66 12.87 -11.67
C SER A 130 -0.88 13.61 -12.75
N GLU A 131 0.41 13.30 -12.90
CA GLU A 131 1.28 13.88 -13.92
C GLU A 131 0.81 13.50 -15.32
N LEU A 132 0.58 12.20 -15.56
CA LEU A 132 0.11 11.71 -16.86
C LEU A 132 -1.29 12.24 -17.20
N ASN A 133 -2.19 12.33 -16.22
CA ASN A 133 -3.54 12.89 -16.42
C ASN A 133 -3.54 14.38 -16.78
N ALA A 134 -2.47 15.12 -16.44
CA ALA A 134 -2.34 16.53 -16.79
C ALA A 134 -1.85 16.73 -18.23
N MET A 135 -1.37 15.68 -18.89
CA MET A 135 -0.94 15.71 -20.30
C MET A 135 -2.14 15.41 -21.21
N SER A 136 -2.40 16.29 -22.17
CA SER A 136 -3.58 16.24 -23.03
C SER A 136 -3.51 15.19 -24.16
N ASP A 137 -2.34 14.64 -24.41
CA ASP A 137 -2.04 13.69 -25.49
C ASP A 137 -1.94 12.23 -25.01
N ILE A 138 -2.20 11.97 -23.73
CA ILE A 138 -2.09 10.63 -23.12
C ILE A 138 -3.47 10.10 -22.75
N ASP A 139 -3.82 8.93 -23.28
CA ASP A 139 -4.97 8.16 -22.81
C ASP A 139 -4.56 7.20 -21.68
N LEU A 140 -4.95 7.52 -20.44
CA LEU A 140 -4.68 6.64 -19.29
C LEU A 140 -5.37 5.28 -19.39
N SER A 141 -6.42 5.13 -20.21
CA SER A 141 -7.11 3.84 -20.39
C SER A 141 -6.20 2.75 -20.99
N VAL A 142 -5.08 3.16 -21.60
CA VAL A 142 -4.01 2.33 -22.15
C VAL A 142 -3.19 1.63 -21.06
N SER A 143 -3.07 2.27 -19.88
CA SER A 143 -2.30 1.75 -18.76
C SER A 143 -2.95 0.54 -18.07
N GLY A 144 -4.25 0.32 -18.29
CA GLY A 144 -5.05 -0.69 -17.61
C GLY A 144 -5.74 -0.19 -16.34
N PHE A 145 -5.43 1.01 -15.86
CA PHE A 145 -6.16 1.64 -14.76
C PHE A 145 -7.55 2.08 -15.23
N ALA A 146 -8.59 1.64 -14.52
CA ALA A 146 -9.95 2.10 -14.79
C ALA A 146 -10.12 3.57 -14.37
N GLU A 147 -11.06 4.28 -14.98
CA GLU A 147 -11.29 5.71 -14.68
C GLU A 147 -11.62 5.93 -13.19
N ASP A 148 -12.48 5.07 -12.62
CA ASP A 148 -12.84 5.14 -11.21
C ASP A 148 -11.67 4.82 -10.28
N GLU A 149 -10.78 3.91 -10.68
CA GLU A 149 -9.57 3.56 -9.93
C GLU A 149 -8.58 4.72 -9.91
N THR A 150 -8.32 5.32 -11.09
CA THR A 150 -7.52 6.54 -11.23
C THR A 150 -8.08 7.66 -10.36
N ARG A 151 -9.39 7.93 -10.45
CA ARG A 151 -10.06 8.97 -9.67
C ARG A 151 -9.92 8.73 -8.16
N ALA A 152 -10.09 7.49 -7.71
CA ALA A 152 -9.91 7.11 -6.32
C ALA A 152 -8.46 7.30 -5.85
N CYS A 153 -7.49 6.93 -6.69
CA CYS A 153 -6.06 7.11 -6.41
C CYS A 153 -5.70 8.59 -6.23
N LEU A 154 -6.17 9.44 -7.14
CA LEU A 154 -5.95 10.90 -7.10
C LEU A 154 -6.66 11.57 -5.91
N ALA A 155 -7.88 11.12 -5.58
CA ALA A 155 -8.62 11.64 -4.43
C ALA A 155 -7.87 11.38 -3.11
N ARG A 156 -7.24 10.21 -2.96
CA ARG A 156 -6.43 9.87 -1.77
C ARG A 156 -5.24 10.81 -1.62
N LEU A 157 -4.48 11.06 -2.68
CA LEU A 157 -3.39 12.04 -2.66
C LEU A 157 -3.85 13.43 -2.23
N ASN A 158 -4.94 13.92 -2.82
CA ASN A 158 -5.47 15.24 -2.49
C ASN A 158 -5.87 15.31 -1.03
N SER A 159 -6.51 14.26 -0.49
CA SER A 159 -6.88 14.20 0.93
C SER A 159 -5.67 14.18 1.87
N GLU A 160 -4.59 13.48 1.52
CA GLU A 160 -3.35 13.44 2.30
C GLU A 160 -2.60 14.77 2.23
N SER A 161 -2.59 15.41 1.06
CA SER A 161 -2.04 16.76 0.88
C SER A 161 -2.83 17.78 1.69
N LEU A 162 -4.16 17.68 1.74
CA LEU A 162 -5.02 18.55 2.56
C LEU A 162 -4.82 18.31 4.06
N ARG A 163 -4.54 17.08 4.51
CA ARG A 163 -4.19 16.78 5.91
C ARG A 163 -2.84 17.37 6.33
N HIS A 164 -1.96 17.67 5.38
CA HIS A 164 -0.66 18.31 5.60
C HIS A 164 -0.64 19.79 5.22
N LYS A 165 -1.75 20.33 4.72
CA LYS A 165 -1.96 21.77 4.73
C LYS A 165 -2.43 22.12 6.13
N ASP A 166 -1.48 22.27 7.04
CA ASP A 166 -1.66 23.19 8.15
C ASP A 166 -1.91 24.56 7.51
N GLU A 167 -3.19 24.90 7.28
CA GLU A 167 -3.58 26.26 6.96
C GLU A 167 -3.26 27.11 8.19
N ASP A 168 -2.00 27.57 8.36
CA ASP A 168 -1.51 28.50 9.38
C ASP A 168 -2.48 28.69 10.56
N PHE A 169 -2.77 27.59 11.28
CA PHE A 169 -3.86 27.61 12.24
C PHE A 169 -3.32 28.26 13.50
N ASP A 170 -3.47 29.57 13.57
CA ASP A 170 -3.07 30.38 14.71
C ASP A 170 -3.98 30.05 15.90
N ILE A 171 -3.50 29.14 16.74
CA ILE A 171 -4.16 28.68 17.96
C ILE A 171 -4.48 29.88 18.87
N ASP A 172 -3.56 30.84 18.98
CA ASP A 172 -3.73 32.00 19.86
C ASP A 172 -4.85 32.91 19.34
N LYS A 173 -4.92 33.13 18.04
CA LYS A 173 -6.03 33.86 17.40
C LYS A 173 -7.36 33.14 17.58
N ALA A 174 -7.39 31.81 17.40
CA ALA A 174 -8.61 31.01 17.58
C ALA A 174 -9.12 31.06 19.03
N ILE A 175 -8.22 30.94 20.02
CA ILE A 175 -8.55 31.08 21.45
C ILE A 175 -9.04 32.50 21.76
N ALA A 176 -8.37 33.54 21.23
CA ALA A 176 -8.77 34.93 21.42
C ALA A 176 -10.17 35.20 20.86
N ASP A 177 -10.47 34.68 19.66
CA ASP A 177 -11.78 34.86 19.02
C ASP A 177 -12.90 34.05 19.68
N ALA A 178 -12.59 32.86 20.23
CA ALA A 178 -13.53 32.09 21.05
C ALA A 178 -13.87 32.83 22.35
N ARG A 179 -12.88 33.46 22.99
CA ARG A 179 -13.09 34.27 24.21
C ARG A 179 -13.95 35.51 23.95
N LYS A 180 -13.78 36.18 22.80
CA LYS A 180 -14.62 37.35 22.41
C LYS A 180 -16.10 36.99 22.25
N ARG A 181 -16.39 35.76 21.80
CA ARG A 181 -17.74 35.29 21.47
C ARG A 181 -18.34 34.36 22.52
N SER A 182 -17.69 34.18 23.67
CA SER A 182 -18.19 33.28 24.70
C SER A 182 -19.49 33.80 25.29
N ARG A 183 -20.57 33.02 25.12
CA ARG A 183 -21.87 33.26 25.74
C ARG A 183 -22.02 32.63 27.13
N VAL A 184 -21.01 31.84 27.55
CA VAL A 184 -21.04 31.04 28.78
C VAL A 184 -19.96 31.52 29.73
N ARG A 185 -20.28 31.60 31.02
CA ARG A 185 -19.33 31.97 32.09
C ARG A 185 -18.97 30.74 32.94
N PRO A 186 -17.70 30.61 33.40
CA PRO A 186 -17.35 29.59 34.38
C PRO A 186 -18.23 29.70 35.63
N GLY A 187 -18.69 28.57 36.15
CA GLY A 187 -19.62 28.50 37.27
C GLY A 187 -21.10 28.61 36.91
N GLU A 188 -21.45 28.72 35.62
CA GLU A 188 -22.84 28.81 35.17
C GLU A 188 -23.47 27.41 35.05
N ILE A 189 -24.65 27.22 35.66
CA ILE A 189 -25.39 25.94 35.64
C ILE A 189 -26.62 26.09 34.76
N TRP A 190 -26.71 25.23 33.76
CA TRP A 190 -27.79 25.19 32.78
C TRP A 190 -28.66 23.97 33.04
N ALA A 191 -29.98 24.18 33.11
CA ALA A 191 -30.96 23.10 33.21
C ALA A 191 -31.40 22.68 31.80
N LEU A 192 -31.21 21.41 31.48
CA LEU A 192 -31.56 20.78 30.20
C LEU A 192 -32.61 19.69 30.48
N GLY A 193 -33.82 20.11 30.85
CA GLY A 193 -34.86 19.21 31.33
C GLY A 193 -34.47 18.57 32.66
N SER A 194 -34.37 17.24 32.71
CA SER A 194 -33.90 16.47 33.87
C SER A 194 -32.38 16.51 34.06
N HIS A 195 -31.64 17.06 33.10
CA HIS A 195 -30.18 17.11 33.11
C HIS A 195 -29.66 18.49 33.52
N ARG A 196 -28.45 18.53 34.08
CA ARG A 196 -27.74 19.77 34.42
C ARG A 196 -26.36 19.77 33.79
N LEU A 197 -25.97 20.92 33.25
CA LEU A 197 -24.64 21.16 32.69
C LEU A 197 -23.99 22.31 33.46
N LEU A 198 -22.77 22.09 33.93
CA LEU A 198 -21.95 23.12 34.58
C LEU A 198 -20.69 23.33 33.75
N CYS A 199 -20.42 24.58 33.36
CA CYS A 199 -19.13 24.96 32.79
C CYS A 199 -18.17 25.32 33.94
N ALA A 200 -17.32 24.40 34.39
CA ALA A 200 -16.35 24.63 35.45
C ALA A 200 -15.16 23.68 35.36
N ASP A 201 -14.21 23.81 36.29
CA ASP A 201 -13.10 22.87 36.43
C ASP A 201 -13.60 21.51 36.96
N ALA A 202 -13.48 20.48 36.13
CA ALA A 202 -13.89 19.12 36.47
C ALA A 202 -13.05 18.47 37.58
N THR A 203 -11.88 19.04 37.91
CA THR A 203 -11.03 18.58 39.03
C THR A 203 -11.44 19.19 40.38
N SER A 204 -12.30 20.20 40.38
CA SER A 204 -12.78 20.87 41.59
C SER A 204 -13.95 20.11 42.23
N GLY A 205 -13.69 19.50 43.39
CA GLY A 205 -14.74 18.85 44.20
C GLY A 205 -15.81 19.83 44.74
N ALA A 206 -15.54 21.13 44.76
CA ALA A 206 -16.54 22.14 45.13
C ALA A 206 -17.56 22.38 44.00
N GLU A 207 -17.07 22.51 42.77
CA GLU A 207 -17.90 22.68 41.57
C GLU A 207 -18.72 21.41 41.27
N PHE A 208 -18.13 20.23 41.49
CA PHE A 208 -18.86 18.97 41.40
C PHE A 208 -20.05 18.90 42.37
N ARG A 209 -19.84 19.25 43.65
CA ARG A 209 -20.93 19.31 44.65
C ARG A 209 -22.01 20.30 44.27
N ARG A 210 -21.63 21.41 43.64
CA ARG A 210 -22.56 22.42 43.14
C ARG A 210 -23.41 21.90 41.98
N LEU A 211 -22.82 21.17 41.03
CA LEU A 211 -23.56 20.47 39.97
C LEU A 211 -24.46 19.36 40.52
N GLN A 212 -24.00 18.62 41.52
CA GLN A 212 -24.72 17.54 42.17
C GLN A 212 -25.97 18.05 42.92
N GLY A 213 -25.90 19.20 43.59
CA GLY A 213 -26.99 19.72 44.42
C GLY A 213 -27.39 18.73 45.51
N ALA A 214 -28.69 18.45 45.65
CA ALA A 214 -29.22 17.53 46.66
C ALA A 214 -29.29 16.05 46.21
N SER A 215 -28.88 15.73 44.98
CA SER A 215 -28.98 14.38 44.41
C SER A 215 -27.78 13.50 44.78
N SER A 216 -27.97 12.19 44.92
CA SER A 216 -26.86 11.24 45.04
C SER A 216 -26.35 10.80 43.66
N VAL A 217 -25.04 10.66 43.51
CA VAL A 217 -24.40 10.18 42.26
C VAL A 217 -24.14 8.69 42.38
N GLN A 218 -24.68 7.90 41.46
CA GLN A 218 -24.53 6.43 41.43
C GLN A 218 -23.43 5.98 40.46
N LEU A 219 -23.15 6.77 39.43
CA LEU A 219 -22.17 6.48 38.39
C LEU A 219 -21.51 7.79 37.93
N ILE A 220 -20.19 7.76 37.81
CA ILE A 220 -19.41 8.84 37.19
C ILE A 220 -18.77 8.28 35.94
N LEU A 221 -19.10 8.89 34.79
CA LEU A 221 -18.41 8.66 33.52
C LEU A 221 -17.54 9.89 33.29
N SER A 222 -16.24 9.75 33.54
CA SER A 222 -15.26 10.78 33.22
C SER A 222 -14.43 10.34 32.02
N ASP A 223 -14.05 11.31 31.20
CA ASP A 223 -13.00 11.16 30.20
C ASP A 223 -11.81 12.03 30.65
N PRO A 224 -11.03 11.62 31.68
CA PRO A 224 -9.69 12.17 31.85
C PRO A 224 -8.93 11.93 30.54
N PRO A 225 -7.89 12.71 30.19
CA PRO A 225 -7.24 12.51 28.89
C PRO A 225 -6.86 11.03 28.77
N TYR A 226 -7.01 10.46 27.57
CA TYR A 226 -6.73 9.07 27.19
C TYR A 226 -7.93 8.10 27.20
N ASN A 227 -8.93 8.36 26.35
CA ASN A 227 -9.60 7.30 25.58
C ASN A 227 -9.34 7.40 24.07
N CYS A 228 -8.35 8.22 23.68
CA CYS A 228 -7.68 8.14 22.38
C CYS A 228 -6.30 7.52 22.62
N ASP A 229 -6.08 6.27 22.21
CA ASP A 229 -4.76 5.66 22.17
C ASP A 229 -3.96 6.31 21.03
N TYR A 230 -3.48 7.55 21.24
CA TYR A 230 -2.40 8.09 20.40
C TYR A 230 -1.13 7.37 20.78
N ARG A 231 -0.89 6.22 20.14
CA ARG A 231 0.46 5.69 19.99
C ARG A 231 1.06 6.29 18.74
N PRO A 232 1.87 7.37 18.82
CA PRO A 232 2.88 7.56 17.80
C PRO A 232 3.82 6.36 17.93
N GLU A 233 3.98 5.60 16.85
CA GLU A 233 4.99 4.53 16.80
C GLU A 233 6.36 5.14 17.19
N GLY A 234 6.91 4.76 18.35
CA GLY A 234 8.31 5.03 18.71
C GLY A 234 8.63 5.88 19.96
N ALA A 235 7.68 6.28 20.82
CA ALA A 235 8.03 7.02 22.04
C ALA A 235 8.39 6.10 23.25
N PRO A 236 9.46 6.39 24.03
CA PRO A 236 9.90 5.54 25.13
C PRO A 236 8.97 5.61 26.34
N SER A 237 8.75 4.47 26.99
CA SER A 237 7.82 4.29 28.11
C SER A 237 8.25 5.09 29.36
N GLY A 238 7.58 6.22 29.61
CA GLY A 238 7.70 7.00 30.85
C GLY A 238 6.84 6.42 31.98
N ARG A 239 7.45 6.28 33.17
CA ARG A 239 6.91 5.64 34.39
C ARG A 239 5.46 6.04 34.76
N GLN A 240 4.63 5.02 34.93
CA GLN A 240 3.30 5.09 35.55
C GLN A 240 3.46 5.35 37.06
N ARG A 241 3.15 6.56 37.54
CA ARG A 241 2.95 6.81 38.97
C ARG A 241 1.52 6.46 39.34
N ARG A 242 1.34 5.33 40.03
CA ARG A 242 0.10 4.98 40.73
C ARG A 242 -0.09 5.94 41.91
N GLY A 243 -1.07 6.84 41.82
CA GLY A 243 -1.75 7.42 42.97
C GLY A 243 -3.21 6.94 42.92
N GLY A 244 -3.93 6.72 44.01
CA GLY A 244 -3.68 6.85 45.44
C GLY A 244 -4.99 6.40 46.08
N THR A 245 -4.92 5.62 47.15
CA THR A 245 -6.09 5.06 47.86
C THR A 245 -6.99 6.16 48.39
N SER A 246 -8.29 6.00 48.17
CA SER A 246 -9.39 6.72 48.79
C SER A 246 -9.36 6.62 50.32
N GLY A 247 -9.51 7.77 50.96
CA GLY A 247 -9.88 7.99 52.35
C GLY A 247 -10.64 9.31 52.44
#